data_AF-A0A923XU44-F1
#
_entry.id   AF-A0A923XU44-F1
#
_cell.length_a   1.000
_cell.length_b   1.000
_cell.length_c   1.000
_cell.angle_alpha   90.00
_cell.angle_beta   90.00
_cell.angle_gamma   90.00
#
_symmetry.space_group_name_H-M   'P 1'
#
loop_
_entity.id
_entity.type
_entity.pdbx_description
1 polymer ?
#
loop_
_entity_poly.entity_id
_entity_poly.type
_entity_poly.pdbx_seq_one_letter_code
_entity_poly.pdbx_strand_id
1 'polypeptide(L)'
;GIFVLDIYDDALHLASALWALAAATLSARAARTFLLLFGAVYLGDGVLGLLTGSGYLDLGILTYGVQDFPLMFKVMANTPHITLGGIALLAGLRR
;
A
#
# COMPACT_ATOMS: atom_id res chain seq x y z
N GLY A 1 7.01 -17.23 7.98
CA GLY A 1 6.36 -16.78 9.24
C GLY A 1 5.94 -15.33 9.06
N ILE A 2 5.00 -14.84 9.86
CA ILE A 2 4.45 -13.46 9.81
C ILE A 2 5.49 -12.32 9.97
N PHE A 3 6.76 -12.69 10.19
CA PHE A 3 7.95 -11.85 10.26
C PHE A 3 9.18 -12.55 9.62
N VAL A 4 8.99 -13.29 8.52
CA VAL A 4 10.14 -13.63 7.67
C VAL A 4 10.56 -12.33 7.02
N LEU A 5 11.82 -11.92 7.18
CA LEU A 5 12.39 -10.81 6.43
C LEU A 5 12.24 -11.16 4.95
N ASP A 6 11.28 -10.53 4.29
CA ASP A 6 11.27 -10.40 2.84
C ASP A 6 12.03 -9.12 2.52
N ILE A 7 13.23 -9.29 1.96
CA ILE A 7 14.11 -8.18 1.61
C ILE A 7 13.43 -7.21 0.64
N TYR A 8 12.50 -7.71 -0.18
CA TYR A 8 11.75 -6.88 -1.11
C TYR A 8 10.74 -6.00 -0.37
N ASP A 9 9.93 -6.57 0.52
CA ASP A 9 8.96 -5.81 1.32
C ASP A 9 9.67 -4.80 2.24
N ASP A 10 10.76 -5.21 2.90
CA ASP A 10 11.55 -4.33 3.76
C ASP A 10 12.15 -3.16 2.96
N ALA A 11 12.67 -3.42 1.76
CA ALA A 11 13.19 -2.39 0.87
C ALA A 11 12.08 -1.45 0.38
N LEU A 12 10.91 -1.99 0.05
CA LEU A 12 9.74 -1.22 -0.37
C LEU A 12 9.26 -0.30 0.76
N HIS A 13 9.20 -0.80 1.99
CA HIS A 13 8.86 -0.02 3.17
C HIS A 13 9.89 1.08 3.44
N LEU A 14 11.19 0.77 3.37
CA LEU A 14 12.25 1.75 3.55
C LEU A 14 12.19 2.86 2.49
N ALA A 15 12.04 2.50 1.22
CA ALA A 15 11.91 3.45 0.12
C ALA A 15 10.69 4.36 0.32
N SER A 16 9.55 3.78 0.71
CA SER A 16 8.32 4.53 0.99
C SER A 16 8.49 5.48 2.18
N ALA A 17 9.16 5.04 3.24
CA ALA A 17 9.43 5.85 4.42
C ALA A 17 10.37 7.03 4.12
N LEU A 18 11.43 6.78 3.34
CA LEU A 18 12.35 7.84 2.90
C LEU A 18 11.65 8.84 1.99
N TRP A 19 10.77 8.38 1.10
CA TRP A 19 9.98 9.27 0.25
C TRP A 19 9.01 10.13 1.09
N ALA A 20 8.32 9.53 2.05
CA ALA A 20 7.45 10.24 2.98
C ALA A 20 8.22 11.33 3.75
N LEU A 21 9.39 10.99 4.30
CA LEU A 21 10.25 11.92 5.03
C LEU A 21 10.74 13.07 4.15
N ALA A 22 11.21 12.77 2.94
CA ALA A 22 11.64 13.79 1.99
C ALA A 22 10.48 14.72 1.60
N ALA A 23 9.31 14.17 1.30
CA ALA A 23 8.12 14.94 0.95
C ALA A 23 7.67 15.86 2.10
N ALA A 24 7.68 15.35 3.34
CA ALA A 24 7.32 16.10 4.54
C ALA A 24 8.29 17.25 4.84
N THR A 25 9.58 17.08 4.56
CA THR A 25 10.60 18.11 4.83
C THR A 25 10.76 19.13 3.70
N LEU A 26 10.39 18.79 2.46
CA LEU A 26 10.52 19.69 1.31
C LEU A 26 9.43 20.77 1.27
N SER A 27 8.15 20.40 1.31
CA SER A 27 7.03 21.37 1.30
C SER A 27 5.68 20.70 1.54
N ALA A 28 4.67 21.50 1.92
CA ALA A 28 3.29 21.05 1.97
C ALA A 28 2.78 20.50 0.62
N ARG A 29 3.23 21.09 -0.50
CA ARG A 29 2.89 20.59 -1.85
C ARG A 29 3.49 19.19 -2.08
N ALA A 30 4.75 18.98 -1.71
CA ALA A 30 5.42 17.69 -1.84
C ALA A 30 4.73 16.62 -0.96
N ALA A 31 4.42 16.95 0.30
CA ALA A 31 3.66 16.08 1.20
C ALA A 31 2.28 15.71 0.62
N ARG A 32 1.56 16.68 0.05
CA ARG A 32 0.28 16.43 -0.62
C ARG A 32 0.42 15.51 -1.83
N THR A 33 1.46 15.70 -2.65
CA THR A 33 1.76 14.80 -3.78
C THR A 33 2.07 13.40 -3.30
N PHE A 34 2.86 13.23 -2.24
CA PHE A 34 3.12 11.94 -1.63
C PHE A 34 1.82 11.27 -1.19
N LEU A 35 0.98 11.97 -0.42
CA LEU A 35 -0.29 11.43 0.08
C LEU A 35 -1.23 10.99 -1.05
N LEU A 36 -1.29 11.75 -2.15
CA LEU A 36 -2.07 11.38 -3.33
C LEU A 36 -1.55 10.11 -4.01
N LEU A 37 -0.25 10.08 -4.31
CA LEU A 37 0.34 8.97 -5.07
C LEU A 37 0.43 7.70 -4.22
N PHE A 38 0.99 7.81 -3.01
CA PHE A 38 1.03 6.71 -2.06
C PHE A 38 -0.39 6.23 -1.75
N GLY A 39 -1.32 7.14 -1.46
CA GLY A 39 -2.71 6.78 -1.16
C GLY A 39 -3.39 6.01 -2.28
N ALA A 40 -3.25 6.46 -3.53
CA ALA A 40 -3.82 5.78 -4.70
C ALA A 40 -3.21 4.38 -4.91
N VAL A 41 -1.88 4.26 -4.79
CA VAL A 41 -1.17 2.99 -4.92
C VAL A 41 -1.57 2.01 -3.81
N TYR A 42 -1.53 2.44 -2.54
CA TYR A 42 -1.86 1.58 -1.40
C TYR A 42 -3.34 1.14 -1.42
N LEU A 43 -4.26 2.04 -1.79
CA LEU A 43 -5.67 1.70 -1.92
C LEU A 43 -5.90 0.73 -3.09
N GLY A 44 -5.24 0.99 -4.23
CA GLY A 44 -5.30 0.11 -5.40
C GLY A 44 -4.83 -1.31 -5.07
N ASP A 45 -3.76 -1.43 -4.28
CA ASP A 45 -3.25 -2.72 -3.83
C ASP A 45 -4.25 -3.47 -2.96
N GLY A 46 -4.86 -2.78 -1.98
CA GLY A 46 -5.92 -3.35 -1.16
C GLY A 46 -7.15 -3.79 -1.97
N VAL A 47 -7.57 -3.00 -2.96
CA VAL A 47 -8.69 -3.35 -3.86
C VAL A 47 -8.35 -4.57 -4.71
N LEU A 48 -7.15 -4.62 -5.28
CA LEU A 48 -6.71 -5.77 -6.06
C LEU A 48 -6.59 -7.01 -5.19
N GLY A 49 -6.04 -6.91 -3.98
CA GLY A 49 -5.95 -8.04 -3.06
C GLY A 49 -7.32 -8.57 -2.62
N LEU A 50 -8.36 -7.74 -2.55
CA LEU A 50 -9.74 -8.22 -2.37
C LEU A 50 -10.24 -9.04 -3.56
N LEU A 51 -9.93 -8.60 -4.78
CA LEU A 51 -10.39 -9.25 -6.02
C LEU A 51 -9.60 -10.54 -6.32
N THR A 52 -8.29 -10.51 -6.12
CA THR A 52 -7.37 -11.55 -6.56
C THR A 52 -6.91 -12.46 -5.43
N GLY A 53 -6.98 -12.03 -4.16
CA GLY A 53 -6.36 -12.72 -3.04
C GLY A 53 -4.83 -12.54 -2.93
N SER A 54 -4.25 -11.68 -3.76
CA SER A 54 -2.80 -11.42 -3.80
C SER A 54 -2.52 -9.92 -3.95
N GLY A 55 -1.49 -9.40 -3.27
CA GLY A 55 -1.01 -8.03 -3.44
C GLY A 55 -0.20 -7.86 -4.73
N TYR A 56 -0.12 -6.66 -5.26
CA TYR A 56 0.87 -6.33 -6.30
C TYR A 56 2.08 -5.62 -5.73
N LEU A 57 1.93 -4.93 -4.59
CA LEU A 57 3.01 -4.21 -3.95
C LEU A 57 4.10 -5.14 -3.44
N ASP A 58 3.74 -6.34 -3.00
CA ASP A 58 4.63 -7.46 -2.62
C ASP A 58 4.98 -8.37 -3.82
N LEU A 59 4.59 -7.97 -5.04
CA LEU A 59 4.65 -8.80 -6.26
C LEU A 59 3.85 -10.10 -6.19
N GLY A 60 2.98 -10.28 -5.20
CA GLY A 60 2.23 -11.51 -4.93
C GLY A 60 1.38 -11.98 -6.11
N ILE A 61 0.75 -11.07 -6.86
CA ILE A 61 -0.01 -11.40 -8.06
C ILE A 61 0.89 -12.02 -9.15
N LEU A 62 2.16 -11.60 -9.23
CA LEU A 62 3.08 -12.11 -10.24
C LEU A 62 3.72 -13.44 -9.81
N THR A 63 4.01 -13.60 -8.52
CA THR A 63 4.66 -14.80 -7.97
C THR A 63 3.67 -15.93 -7.70
N TYR A 64 2.47 -15.60 -7.24
CA TYR A 64 1.46 -16.58 -6.81
C TYR A 64 0.19 -16.55 -7.68
N GLY A 65 -0.04 -15.53 -8.50
CA GLY A 65 -1.26 -15.43 -9.30
C GLY A 65 -2.50 -15.08 -8.46
N VAL A 66 -3.68 -15.41 -8.98
CA VAL A 66 -4.96 -15.25 -8.28
C VAL A 66 -5.14 -16.39 -7.27
N GLN A 67 -5.40 -16.04 -6.01
CA GLN A 67 -5.56 -16.95 -4.89
C GLN A 67 -7.01 -17.02 -4.40
N ASP A 68 -7.48 -18.24 -4.15
CA ASP A 68 -8.83 -18.52 -3.65
C ASP A 68 -8.85 -18.63 -2.12
N PHE A 69 -8.70 -17.49 -1.46
CA PHE A 69 -8.85 -17.39 0.00
C PHE A 69 -10.29 -17.05 0.41
N PRO A 70 -10.74 -17.46 1.63
CA PRO A 70 -12.00 -17.02 2.18
C PRO A 70 -12.13 -15.49 2.18
N LEU A 71 -13.32 -14.96 1.82
CA LEU A 71 -13.54 -13.52 1.71
C LEU A 71 -13.12 -12.75 2.97
N MET A 72 -13.44 -13.27 4.15
CA MET A 72 -13.07 -12.63 5.41
C MET A 72 -11.54 -12.50 5.57
N PHE A 73 -10.77 -13.50 5.12
CA PHE A 73 -9.32 -13.42 5.13
C PHE A 73 -8.83 -12.31 4.18
N LYS A 74 -9.36 -12.25 2.95
CA LYS A 74 -9.03 -11.18 1.99
C LYS A 74 -9.34 -9.80 2.58
N VAL A 75 -10.48 -9.64 3.24
CA VAL A 75 -10.86 -8.37 3.89
C VAL A 75 -9.87 -7.99 4.99
N MET A 76 -9.56 -8.90 5.90
CA MET A 76 -8.66 -8.61 7.03
C MET A 76 -7.23 -8.34 6.55
N ALA A 77 -6.72 -9.12 5.60
CA ALA A 77 -5.39 -8.94 5.03
C ALA A 77 -5.22 -7.59 4.31
N ASN A 78 -6.26 -7.12 3.60
CA ASN A 78 -6.21 -5.87 2.82
C ASN A 78 -6.67 -4.64 3.61
N THR A 79 -7.18 -4.80 4.84
CA THR A 79 -7.68 -3.69 5.66
C THR A 79 -6.63 -2.59 5.89
N PRO A 80 -5.35 -2.89 6.19
CA PRO A 80 -4.33 -1.86 6.34
C PRO A 80 -4.13 -1.05 5.05
N HIS A 81 -4.12 -1.71 3.89
CA HIS A 81 -3.90 -1.09 2.59
C HIS A 81 -5.07 -0.18 2.19
N ILE A 82 -6.30 -0.66 2.38
CA ILE A 82 -7.52 0.11 2.11
C ILE A 82 -7.62 1.31 3.05
N THR A 83 -7.36 1.11 4.35
CA THR A 83 -7.54 2.16 5.37
C THR A 83 -6.48 3.24 5.22
N LEU A 84 -5.19 2.85 5.17
CA LEU A 84 -4.08 3.81 5.04
C LEU A 84 -4.12 4.49 3.67
N GLY A 85 -4.36 3.72 2.60
CA GLY A 85 -4.48 4.25 1.24
C GLY A 85 -5.64 5.23 1.10
N GLY A 86 -6.82 4.86 1.61
CA GLY A 86 -8.01 5.71 1.60
C GLY A 86 -7.81 7.00 2.39
N ILE A 87 -7.28 6.93 3.61
CA ILE A 87 -7.01 8.12 4.43
C ILE A 87 -5.98 9.03 3.74
N ALA A 88 -4.88 8.48 3.24
CA ALA A 88 -3.84 9.25 2.56
C ALA A 88 -4.39 9.93 1.29
N LEU A 89 -5.13 9.21 0.46
CA LEU A 89 -5.73 9.76 -0.75
C LEU A 89 -6.73 10.87 -0.43
N LEU A 90 -7.62 10.66 0.55
CA LEU A 90 -8.57 11.68 1.00
C LEU A 90 -7.86 12.93 1.55
N ALA A 91 -6.81 12.75 2.36
CA ALA A 91 -6.00 13.85 2.86
C ALA A 91 -5.29 14.61 1.72
N GLY A 92 -4.74 13.87 0.76
CA GLY A 92 -4.08 14.43 -0.42
C GLY A 92 -5.03 15.17 -1.37
N LEU A 93 -6.31 14.78 -1.44
CA LEU A 93 -7.31 15.42 -2.29
C LEU A 93 -7.86 16.73 -1.68
N ARG A 94 -7.86 16.84 -0.35
CA ARG A 94 -8.27 18.07 0.34
C ARG A 94 -7.35 19.24 -0.07
N ARG A 95 -7.96 20.42 -0.24
CA ARG A 95 -7.30 21.64 -0.68
C ARG A 95 -6.58 22.33 0.47
#